data_AF-A0A6J4XPC7-F1
#
_entry.id   AF-A0A6J4XPC7-F1
#
_cell.length_a   1.000
_cell.length_b   1.000
_cell.length_c   1.000
_cell.angle_alpha   90.00
_cell.angle_beta   90.00
_cell.angle_gamma   90.00
#
_symmetry.space_group_name_H-M   'P 1'
#
loop_
_entity.id
_entity.type
_entity.pdbx_description
1 polymer ?
#
loop_
_entity_poly.entity_id
_entity_poly.type
_entity_poly.pdbx_seq_one_letter_code
_entity_poly.pdbx_strand_id
1 'polypeptide(L)'
;MENQILTGIGCFAGPEKLGRVFKRMVQTYTLGKLNGIEWDQDWESDGSEGTKLLKALIAGPAARQSSAGPEAGDRLENKKITGFFLTLKGQRLKLSVFAKIGDRRQERHSAILDGITRLRQKRLN
;
A
#
# COMPACT_ATOMS: atom_id res chain seq x y z
N MET A 1 -15.45 14.48 27.22
CA MET A 1 -14.30 14.47 26.31
C MET A 1 -14.30 13.10 25.63
N GLU A 2 -14.80 13.00 24.42
CA GLU A 2 -14.74 11.72 23.68
C GLU A 2 -13.27 11.43 23.38
N ASN A 3 -12.76 10.30 23.87
CA ASN A 3 -11.45 9.82 23.47
C ASN A 3 -11.47 9.66 21.95
N GLN A 4 -10.82 10.56 21.21
CA GLN A 4 -10.60 10.37 19.78
C GLN A 4 -9.69 9.15 19.63
N ILE A 5 -10.30 8.00 19.36
CA ILE A 5 -9.57 6.80 19.01
C ILE A 5 -8.91 7.08 17.67
N LEU A 6 -7.58 7.14 17.64
CA LEU A 6 -6.83 7.22 16.40
C LEU A 6 -7.09 5.95 15.59
N THR A 7 -7.97 6.05 14.60
CA THR A 7 -8.37 4.90 13.77
C THR A 7 -7.43 4.65 12.60
N GLY A 8 -6.49 5.56 12.31
CA GLY A 8 -5.55 5.38 11.23
C GLY A 8 -4.39 6.38 11.20
N ILE A 9 -3.37 6.02 10.43
CA ILE A 9 -2.16 6.81 10.20
C ILE A 9 -1.81 6.77 8.71
N GLY A 10 -1.28 7.87 8.17
CA GLY A 10 -0.94 7.96 6.77
C GLY A 10 0.32 8.77 6.52
N CYS A 11 0.78 8.75 5.27
CA CYS A 11 1.94 9.49 4.81
C CYS A 11 1.70 10.03 3.40
N PHE A 12 1.96 11.32 3.19
CA PHE A 12 2.11 11.94 1.88
C PHE A 12 3.58 12.31 1.67
N ALA A 13 4.17 11.85 0.57
CA ALA A 13 5.59 12.07 0.29
C ALA A 13 5.90 11.78 -1.19
N GLY A 14 7.14 12.03 -1.59
CA GLY A 14 7.66 11.51 -2.85
C GLY A 14 7.71 9.98 -2.87
N PRO A 15 7.60 9.34 -4.05
CA PRO A 15 7.48 7.89 -4.20
C PRO A 15 8.60 7.10 -3.51
N GLU A 16 9.82 7.65 -3.47
CA GLU A 16 10.96 6.99 -2.80
C GLU A 16 10.76 6.84 -1.29
N LYS A 17 10.17 7.84 -0.65
CA LYS A 17 9.92 7.84 0.80
C LYS A 17 8.70 7.01 1.14
N LEU A 18 7.67 7.04 0.29
CA LEU A 18 6.40 6.37 0.54
C LEU A 18 6.56 4.86 0.77
N GLY A 19 7.29 4.17 -0.11
CA GLY A 19 7.49 2.72 0.03
C GLY A 19 8.24 2.35 1.32
N ARG A 20 9.25 3.13 1.70
CA ARG A 20 10.00 2.92 2.96
C ARG A 20 9.11 3.13 4.18
N VAL A 21 8.36 4.22 4.22
CA VAL A 21 7.45 4.53 5.35
C VAL A 21 6.36 3.49 5.46
N PHE A 22 5.75 3.09 4.32
CA PHE A 22 4.74 2.04 4.28
C PHE A 22 5.27 0.73 4.86
N LYS A 23 6.41 0.23 4.37
CA LYS A 23 7.03 -1.00 4.90
C LYS A 23 7.25 -0.93 6.40
N ARG A 24 7.77 0.20 6.91
CA ARG A 24 8.02 0.39 8.34
C ARG A 24 6.72 0.38 9.16
N MET A 25 5.67 1.02 8.66
CA MET A 25 4.36 1.02 9.32
C MET A 25 3.76 -0.38 9.38
N VAL A 26 3.78 -1.13 8.28
CA VAL A 26 3.26 -2.51 8.25
C VAL A 26 4.08 -3.42 9.17
N GLN A 27 5.42 -3.34 9.16
CA GLN A 27 6.28 -4.10 10.09
C GLN A 27 5.97 -3.80 11.56
N THR A 28 5.72 -2.52 11.87
CA THR A 28 5.35 -2.10 13.23
C THR A 28 3.97 -2.66 13.60
N TYR A 29 3.02 -2.59 12.67
CA TYR A 29 1.69 -3.15 12.85
C TYR A 29 1.70 -4.67 13.07
N THR A 30 2.53 -5.41 12.32
CA THR A 30 2.65 -6.87 12.42
C THR A 30 3.60 -7.32 13.53
N LEU A 31 4.16 -6.40 14.32
CA LEU A 31 5.06 -6.71 15.44
C LEU A 31 6.28 -7.56 15.02
N GLY A 32 6.81 -7.35 13.81
CA GLY A 32 7.98 -8.10 13.36
C GLY A 32 8.40 -7.84 11.92
N LYS A 33 9.51 -8.47 11.53
CA LYS A 33 9.97 -8.43 10.14
C LYS A 33 8.96 -9.12 9.24
N LEU A 34 8.83 -8.62 8.02
CA LEU A 34 8.00 -9.22 6.97
C LEU A 34 8.93 -9.87 5.95
N ASN A 35 8.73 -11.15 5.69
CA ASN A 35 9.50 -11.88 4.68
C ASN A 35 8.84 -11.69 3.30
N GLY A 36 9.58 -11.86 2.20
CA GLY A 36 9.05 -11.63 0.84
C GLY A 36 7.75 -12.39 0.55
N ILE A 37 7.66 -13.64 1.01
CA ILE A 37 6.48 -14.52 0.88
C ILE A 37 5.23 -13.93 1.57
N GLU A 38 5.40 -13.28 2.73
CA GLU A 38 4.26 -12.69 3.48
C GLU A 38 3.73 -11.43 2.79
N TRP A 39 4.58 -10.72 2.05
CA TRP A 39 4.12 -9.65 1.16
C TRP A 39 3.36 -10.24 -0.01
N ASP A 40 3.91 -11.23 -0.71
CA ASP A 40 3.31 -11.78 -1.92
C ASP A 40 1.93 -12.42 -1.68
N GLN A 41 1.73 -13.07 -0.53
CA GLN A 41 0.46 -13.73 -0.16
C GLN A 41 -0.72 -12.76 0.09
N ASP A 42 -0.48 -11.50 0.44
CA ASP A 42 -1.56 -10.54 0.70
C ASP A 42 -1.99 -9.75 -0.56
N TRP A 43 -1.21 -9.85 -1.64
CA TRP A 43 -1.42 -9.12 -2.91
C TRP A 43 -1.57 -10.06 -4.10
N GLU A 44 -1.94 -11.33 -3.85
CA GLU A 44 -2.30 -12.26 -4.90
C GLU A 44 -3.37 -11.62 -5.79
N SER A 45 -3.04 -11.60 -7.08
CA SER A 45 -3.46 -10.59 -8.03
C SER A 45 -4.93 -10.76 -8.42
N ASP A 46 -5.83 -10.00 -7.80
CA ASP A 46 -7.18 -9.77 -8.36
C ASP A 46 -7.14 -8.94 -9.67
N GLY A 47 -5.94 -8.52 -10.12
CA GLY A 47 -5.72 -7.74 -11.33
C GLY A 47 -6.16 -6.27 -11.21
N SER A 48 -6.67 -5.85 -10.05
CA SER A 48 -7.20 -4.51 -9.86
C SER A 48 -6.10 -3.45 -9.90
N GLU A 49 -6.48 -2.26 -10.36
CA GLU A 49 -5.62 -1.08 -10.39
C GLU A 49 -5.03 -0.75 -9.00
N GLY A 50 -5.81 -0.99 -7.94
CA GLY A 50 -5.37 -0.82 -6.55
C GLY A 50 -4.21 -1.75 -6.19
N THR A 51 -4.30 -3.03 -6.57
CA THR A 51 -3.24 -4.03 -6.36
C THR A 51 -1.97 -3.65 -7.13
N LYS A 52 -2.09 -3.13 -8.35
CA LYS A 52 -0.94 -2.66 -9.15
C LYS A 52 -0.25 -1.44 -8.51
N LEU A 53 -1.02 -0.43 -8.11
CA LEU A 53 -0.49 0.75 -7.41
C LEU A 53 0.18 0.38 -6.09
N LEU A 54 -0.33 -0.63 -5.41
CA LEU A 54 0.22 -1.11 -4.16
C LEU A 54 1.51 -1.90 -4.33
N LYS A 55 1.58 -2.78 -5.33
CA LYS A 55 2.84 -3.41 -5.73
C LYS A 55 3.88 -2.34 -6.10
N ALA A 56 3.49 -1.30 -6.82
CA ALA A 56 4.38 -0.17 -7.14
C ALA A 56 4.84 0.60 -5.88
N LEU A 57 3.96 0.81 -4.90
CA LEU A 57 4.30 1.42 -3.61
C LEU A 57 5.35 0.59 -2.85
N ILE A 58 5.19 -0.73 -2.80
CA ILE A 58 6.08 -1.64 -2.09
C ILE A 58 7.43 -1.79 -2.82
N ALA A 59 7.39 -1.94 -4.14
CA ALA A 59 8.58 -2.13 -4.95
C ALA A 59 9.45 -0.86 -4.99
N GLY A 60 8.84 0.31 -4.81
CA GLY A 60 9.54 1.58 -4.81
C GLY A 60 10.04 1.96 -6.22
N PRO A 61 10.90 2.98 -6.33
CA PRO A 61 11.35 3.51 -7.62
C PRO A 61 12.11 2.50 -8.50
N ALA A 62 12.70 1.45 -7.92
CA ALA A 62 13.50 0.46 -8.66
C ALA A 62 12.66 -0.43 -9.61
N ALA A 63 11.37 -0.66 -9.34
CA ALA A 63 10.52 -1.45 -10.21
C ALA A 63 9.92 -0.68 -11.40
N ARG A 64 10.15 0.65 -11.49
CA ARG A 64 9.71 1.46 -12.62
C ARG A 64 10.58 1.31 -13.87
N GLN A 65 11.72 0.62 -13.77
CA GLN A 65 12.70 0.51 -14.86
C GLN A 65 12.68 -0.83 -15.61
N SER A 66 11.88 -1.82 -15.20
CA SER A 66 12.02 -3.20 -15.70
C SER A 66 10.79 -3.80 -16.40
N SER A 67 9.85 -3.00 -16.90
CA SER A 67 8.75 -3.51 -17.72
C SER A 67 8.53 -2.64 -18.97
N ALA A 68 9.53 -2.61 -19.84
CA ALA A 68 9.37 -2.15 -21.22
C ALA A 68 8.89 -3.33 -22.08
N GLY A 69 7.58 -3.48 -22.20
CA GLY A 69 6.91 -4.31 -23.21
C GLY A 69 5.76 -3.50 -23.81
N PRO A 70 5.58 -3.42 -25.15
CA PRO A 70 5.01 -2.23 -25.77
C PRO A 70 3.48 -2.07 -25.66
N GLU A 71 2.74 -2.97 -25.02
CA GLU A 71 1.28 -3.04 -25.25
C GLU A 71 0.40 -2.97 -23.99
N ALA A 72 0.97 -2.70 -22.81
CA ALA A 72 0.18 -2.49 -21.57
C ALA A 72 0.66 -1.30 -20.70
N GLY A 73 1.65 -0.53 -21.16
CA GLY A 73 2.40 0.45 -20.36
C GLY A 73 1.73 1.82 -20.16
N ASP A 74 0.83 2.23 -21.06
CA ASP A 74 0.53 3.66 -21.23
C ASP A 74 -0.32 4.31 -20.11
N ARG A 75 -1.05 3.49 -19.31
CA ARG A 75 -1.95 4.03 -18.26
C ARG A 75 -1.33 4.20 -16.88
N LEU A 76 -0.35 3.37 -16.51
CA LEU A 76 0.30 3.48 -15.20
C LEU A 76 1.42 4.53 -15.21
N GLU A 77 2.01 4.80 -16.38
CA GLU A 77 3.10 5.78 -16.55
C GLU A 77 2.70 7.20 -16.13
N ASN A 78 1.41 7.55 -16.28
CA ASN A 78 0.90 8.88 -15.93
C ASN A 78 0.32 9.01 -14.50
N LYS A 79 0.35 7.93 -13.70
CA LYS A 79 -0.16 7.93 -12.32
C LYS A 79 0.98 8.04 -11.31
N LYS A 80 1.01 9.16 -10.58
CA LYS A 80 1.95 9.39 -9.48
C LYS A 80 1.27 9.09 -8.15
N ILE A 81 1.76 8.09 -7.41
CA ILE A 81 1.35 7.87 -6.03
C ILE A 81 1.84 9.05 -5.20
N THR A 82 0.93 9.66 -4.45
CA THR A 82 1.16 10.86 -3.64
C THR A 82 1.12 10.57 -2.14
N GLY A 83 0.41 9.51 -1.74
CA GLY A 83 0.35 9.10 -0.34
C GLY A 83 -0.46 7.84 -0.10
N PHE A 84 -0.51 7.43 1.15
CA PHE A 84 -1.35 6.34 1.62
C PHE A 84 -1.86 6.59 3.04
N PHE A 85 -2.91 5.87 3.41
CA PHE A 85 -3.46 5.77 4.77
C PHE A 85 -3.68 4.31 5.15
N LEU A 86 -3.24 3.94 6.34
CA LEU A 86 -3.54 2.69 7.02
C LEU A 86 -4.58 2.96 8.09
N THR A 87 -5.71 2.26 8.04
CA THR A 87 -6.83 2.44 8.98
C THR A 87 -7.17 1.09 9.59
N LEU A 88 -7.31 1.04 10.91
CA LEU A 88 -7.78 -0.13 11.63
C LEU A 88 -9.30 -0.02 11.83
N LYS A 89 -10.05 -0.94 11.23
CA LYS A 89 -11.51 -1.03 11.43
C LYS A 89 -11.90 -2.45 11.79
N GLY A 90 -12.45 -2.64 12.99
CA GLY A 90 -12.87 -3.97 13.45
C GLY A 90 -11.74 -5.00 13.39
N GLN A 91 -10.55 -4.63 13.87
CA GLN A 91 -9.31 -5.42 13.82
C GLN A 91 -8.74 -5.71 12.42
N ARG A 92 -9.39 -5.25 11.34
CA ARG A 92 -8.88 -5.39 9.97
C ARG A 92 -8.12 -4.15 9.55
N LEU A 93 -6.92 -4.37 9.01
CA LEU A 93 -6.11 -3.30 8.46
C LEU A 93 -6.59 -2.98 7.04
N LYS A 94 -7.02 -1.75 6.81
CA LYS A 94 -7.39 -1.21 5.50
C LYS A 94 -6.30 -0.28 5.02
N LEU A 95 -5.89 -0.43 3.77
CA LEU A 95 -5.05 0.52 3.07
C LEU A 95 -5.89 1.38 2.13
N SER A 96 -5.58 2.67 2.10
CA SER A 96 -6.00 3.60 1.04
C SER A 96 -4.77 4.19 0.37
N VAL A 97 -4.65 4.12 -0.94
CA VAL A 97 -3.56 4.72 -1.73
C VAL A 97 -4.12 5.89 -2.54
N PHE A 98 -3.41 7.01 -2.52
CA PHE A 98 -3.77 8.23 -3.24
C PHE A 98 -2.82 8.40 -4.42
N ALA A 99 -3.39 8.51 -5.61
CA ALA A 99 -2.64 8.74 -6.84
C ALA A 99 -3.16 9.98 -7.56
N LYS A 100 -2.29 10.65 -8.31
CA LYS A 100 -2.63 11.77 -9.18
C LYS A 100 -2.41 11.37 -10.63
N ILE A 101 -3.39 11.65 -11.51
CA ILE A 101 -3.25 11.58 -12.96
C ILE A 101 -3.00 13.00 -13.47
N GLY A 102 -1.80 13.24 -14.03
CA GLY A 102 -1.40 14.56 -14.49
C GLY A 102 -1.59 15.63 -13.40
N ASP A 103 -2.14 16.80 -13.77
CA ASP A 103 -2.31 17.90 -12.82
C ASP A 103 -3.70 18.04 -12.19
N ARG A 104 -4.68 17.24 -12.62
CA ARG A 104 -6.11 17.56 -12.37
C ARG A 104 -6.88 16.54 -11.54
N ARG A 105 -6.60 15.24 -11.63
CA ARG A 105 -7.44 14.21 -10.99
C ARG A 105 -6.69 13.45 -9.92
N GLN A 106 -7.20 13.51 -8.68
CA GLN A 106 -6.80 12.61 -7.60
C GLN A 106 -7.72 11.38 -7.59
N GLU A 107 -7.11 10.20 -7.48
CA GLU A 107 -7.79 8.93 -7.29
C GLU A 107 -7.43 8.36 -5.94
N ARG A 108 -8.41 7.69 -5.31
CA ARG A 108 -8.19 6.93 -4.09
C ARG A 108 -8.58 5.49 -4.35
N HIS A 109 -7.63 4.60 -4.15
CA HIS A 109 -7.81 3.15 -4.23
C HIS A 109 -7.76 2.58 -2.82
N SER A 110 -8.58 1.60 -2.48
CA SER A 110 -8.59 1.00 -1.14
C SER A 110 -8.64 -0.50 -1.18
N ALA A 111 -7.90 -1.15 -0.29
CA ALA A 111 -7.86 -2.59 -0.14
C ALA A 111 -7.86 -2.97 1.34
N ILE A 112 -8.34 -4.18 1.66
CA ILE A 112 -8.20 -4.76 2.99
C ILE A 112 -7.00 -5.70 2.98
N LEU A 113 -6.15 -5.59 4.01
CA LEU A 113 -4.89 -6.33 4.13
C LEU A 113 -5.13 -7.55 5.02
N ASP A 114 -5.87 -8.54 4.53
CA ASP A 114 -6.34 -9.67 5.33
C ASP A 114 -5.21 -10.64 5.71
N GLY A 115 -4.22 -10.84 4.83
CA GLY A 115 -2.98 -11.58 5.10
C GLY A 115 -2.14 -10.89 6.17
N ILE A 116 -1.89 -9.59 6.05
CA ILE A 116 -1.20 -8.79 7.08
C ILE A 116 -1.98 -8.79 8.40
N THR A 117 -3.31 -8.71 8.35
CA THR A 117 -4.17 -8.78 9.55
C THR A 117 -4.05 -10.14 10.23
N ARG A 118 -4.14 -11.24 9.47
CA ARG A 118 -3.97 -12.61 9.97
C ARG A 118 -2.58 -12.83 10.55
N LEU A 119 -1.55 -12.29 9.92
CA LEU A 119 -0.18 -12.39 10.41
C LEU A 119 -0.01 -11.72 11.78
N ARG A 120 -0.58 -10.52 11.97
CA ARG A 120 -0.58 -9.87 13.28
C ARG A 120 -1.29 -10.75 14.32
N GLN A 121 -2.46 -11.29 13.99
CA GLN A 121 -3.20 -12.15 14.91
C GLN A 121 -2.39 -13.39 15.32
N LYS A 122 -1.70 -14.04 14.37
CA LYS A 122 -0.79 -15.17 14.64
C LYS A 122 0.40 -14.83 15.54
N ARG A 123 0.80 -13.56 15.63
CA ARG A 123 1.92 -13.10 16.46
C ARG A 123 1.48 -12.55 17.83
N LEU A 124 0.19 -12.27 17.98
CA LEU A 124 -0.41 -11.85 19.25
C LEU A 124 -0.90 -13.04 20.09
N ASN A 125 -1.17 -14.17 19.44
CA ASN A 125 -1.48 -15.46 20.06
C ASN A 125 -0.22 -16.29 20.19
#